data_AF-A0A1Y3XFB9-F1
#
_entry.id   AF-A0A1Y3XFB9-F1
#
_cell.length_a   1.000
_cell.length_b   1.000
_cell.length_c   1.000
_cell.angle_alpha   90.00
_cell.angle_beta   90.00
_cell.angle_gamma   90.00
#
_symmetry.space_group_name_H-M   'P 1'
#
loop_
_entity.id
_entity.type
_entity.pdbx_description
1 polymer ?
#
loop_
_entity_poly.entity_id
_entity_poly.type
_entity_poly.pdbx_seq_one_letter_code
_entity_poly.pdbx_strand_id
1 'polypeptide(L)'
;MLDNTTGEQVAVLHGKMDEDVFARQIYCLGMYYNEALVGVEVNYSTHPVKELQRLNYPRQYTREQTDTYTGALKKAYGFNTNTATRPVIIAELVEAARDNLENIVDDATLAEMLSFAKNDKGRAEALPGKHDDLVMSLAIANHIRPQQSMVVLETPEEPHKKLIDILNAKDRRRRRRA
;
A
#
# COMPACT_ATOMS: atom_id res chain seq x y z
N MET A 1 2.02 5.68 -2.69
CA MET A 1 1.61 4.51 -3.49
C MET A 1 2.86 3.92 -4.10
N LEU A 2 3.02 2.60 -4.00
CA LEU A 2 4.12 1.87 -4.62
C LEU A 2 3.52 0.90 -5.64
N ASP A 3 4.15 0.77 -6.81
CA ASP A 3 3.92 -0.41 -7.63
C ASP A 3 4.44 -1.63 -6.87
N ASN A 4 3.56 -2.57 -6.57
CA ASN A 4 3.93 -3.68 -5.70
C ASN A 4 4.95 -4.63 -6.35
N THR A 5 5.03 -4.64 -7.68
CA THR A 5 5.90 -5.53 -8.47
C THR A 5 7.32 -4.98 -8.59
N THR A 6 7.48 -3.66 -8.77
CA THR A 6 8.79 -3.01 -8.93
C THR A 6 9.28 -2.35 -7.65
N GLY A 7 8.37 -1.87 -6.80
CA GLY A 7 8.68 -1.02 -5.64
C GLY A 7 8.77 0.46 -5.97
N GLU A 8 8.53 0.87 -7.22
CA GLU A 8 8.56 2.26 -7.66
C GLU A 8 7.44 3.08 -7.00
N GLN A 9 7.77 4.29 -6.55
CA GLN A 9 6.82 5.26 -6.03
C GLN A 9 6.04 5.89 -7.19
N VAL A 10 4.76 5.52 -7.33
CA VAL A 10 3.92 5.96 -8.47
C VAL A 10 2.97 7.11 -8.14
N ALA A 11 2.79 7.42 -6.85
CA ALA A 11 1.97 8.55 -6.40
C ALA A 11 2.20 8.88 -4.93
N VAL A 12 2.06 10.16 -4.58
CA VAL A 12 2.09 10.69 -3.22
C VAL A 12 0.85 11.55 -2.99
N LEU A 13 0.19 11.33 -1.85
CA LEU A 13 -0.87 12.20 -1.35
C LEU A 13 -0.36 12.87 -0.09
N HIS A 14 -0.12 14.19 -0.15
CA HIS A 14 0.42 14.96 0.96
C HIS A 14 -0.36 16.25 1.15
N GLY A 15 -0.75 16.53 2.40
CA GLY A 15 -1.46 17.75 2.76
C GLY A 15 -2.18 17.62 4.09
N LYS A 16 -2.63 18.75 4.64
CA LYS A 16 -3.46 18.79 5.84
C LYS A 16 -4.92 18.52 5.46
N MET A 17 -5.51 17.49 6.04
CA MET A 17 -6.89 17.08 5.76
C MET A 17 -7.54 16.60 7.06
N ASP A 18 -8.85 16.81 7.17
CA ASP A 18 -9.64 16.17 8.22
C ASP A 18 -9.67 14.65 7.99
N GLU A 19 -9.78 13.87 9.07
CA GLU A 19 -9.62 12.40 9.02
C GLU A 19 -10.61 11.72 8.07
N ASP A 20 -11.82 12.26 7.93
CA ASP A 20 -12.85 11.75 7.04
C ASP A 20 -12.57 12.08 5.56
N VAL A 21 -12.07 13.30 5.28
CA VAL A 21 -11.61 13.71 3.96
C VAL A 21 -10.42 12.85 3.54
N PHE A 22 -9.45 12.67 4.45
CA PHE A 22 -8.29 11.81 4.23
C PHE A 22 -8.72 10.38 3.87
N ALA A 23 -9.63 9.78 4.64
CA ALA A 23 -10.13 8.43 4.36
C ALA A 23 -10.79 8.31 2.96
N ARG A 24 -11.57 9.32 2.55
CA ARG A 24 -12.18 9.36 1.21
C ARG A 24 -11.14 9.53 0.10
N GLN A 25 -10.10 10.34 0.31
CA GLN A 25 -9.01 10.48 -0.67
C GLN A 25 -8.23 9.17 -0.82
N ILE A 26 -7.94 8.49 0.29
CA ILE A 26 -7.29 7.17 0.28
C ILE A 26 -8.16 6.12 -0.41
N TYR A 27 -9.48 6.13 -0.16
CA TYR A 27 -10.42 5.27 -0.88
C TYR A 27 -10.32 5.50 -2.40
N CYS A 28 -10.45 6.74 -2.85
CA CYS A 28 -10.40 7.08 -4.27
C CYS A 28 -9.06 6.67 -4.91
N LEU A 29 -7.95 6.99 -4.25
CA LEU A 29 -6.61 6.67 -4.74
C LEU A 29 -6.39 5.15 -4.80
N GLY A 30 -6.78 4.44 -3.76
CA GLY A 30 -6.67 2.98 -3.70
C GLY A 30 -7.48 2.27 -4.79
N MET A 31 -8.72 2.73 -5.03
CA MET A 31 -9.55 2.21 -6.12
C MET A 31 -8.98 2.54 -7.50
N TYR A 32 -8.41 3.73 -7.69
CA TYR A 32 -7.77 4.13 -8.94
C TYR A 32 -6.57 3.25 -9.29
N TYR A 33 -5.76 2.87 -8.29
CA TYR A 33 -4.61 1.97 -8.46
C TYR A 33 -4.96 0.50 -8.19
N ASN A 34 -6.00 0.00 -8.86
CA ASN A 34 -6.36 -1.43 -8.89
C ASN A 34 -6.58 -2.07 -7.49
N GLU A 35 -7.39 -1.40 -6.66
CA GLU A 35 -7.69 -1.84 -5.29
C GLU A 35 -6.40 -2.06 -4.47
N ALA A 36 -5.52 -1.06 -4.45
CA ALA A 36 -4.23 -1.15 -3.79
C ALA A 36 -4.36 -1.54 -2.30
N LEU A 37 -3.37 -2.22 -1.72
CA LEU A 37 -3.35 -2.41 -0.27
C LEU A 37 -3.13 -1.06 0.43
N VAL A 38 -4.01 -0.76 1.39
CA VAL A 38 -3.95 0.46 2.17
C VAL A 38 -3.55 0.15 3.61
N GLY A 39 -2.40 0.65 4.06
CA GLY A 39 -1.91 0.52 5.43
C GLY A 39 -1.91 1.85 6.20
N VAL A 40 -3.09 2.33 6.58
CA VAL A 40 -3.20 3.54 7.41
C VAL A 40 -2.57 3.31 8.79
N GLU A 41 -1.77 4.26 9.26
CA GLU A 41 -1.23 4.26 10.63
C GLU A 41 -2.35 4.52 11.67
N VAL A 42 -2.42 3.71 12.72
CA VAL A 42 -3.49 3.75 13.74
C VAL A 42 -2.99 4.11 15.15
N ASN A 43 -1.99 4.99 15.23
CA ASN A 43 -1.39 5.40 16.50
C ASN A 43 -2.24 6.37 17.32
N TYR A 44 -2.92 7.30 16.63
CA TYR A 44 -3.71 8.35 17.28
C TYR A 44 -5.21 8.17 17.05
N SER A 45 -5.59 7.69 15.87
CA SER A 45 -6.99 7.50 15.49
C SER A 45 -7.18 6.19 14.74
N THR A 46 -8.34 5.56 14.95
CA THR A 46 -8.82 4.42 14.16
C THR A 46 -9.89 4.84 13.15
N HIS A 47 -10.23 6.13 13.10
CA HIS A 47 -11.33 6.63 12.30
C HIS A 47 -11.13 6.42 10.80
N PRO A 48 -9.96 6.70 10.18
CA PRO A 48 -9.83 6.49 8.74
C PRO A 48 -9.99 5.03 8.32
N VAL A 49 -9.48 4.10 9.14
CA VAL A 49 -9.67 2.66 8.96
C VAL A 49 -11.15 2.28 9.05
N LYS A 50 -11.86 2.77 10.08
CA LYS A 50 -13.30 2.52 10.24
C LYS A 50 -14.12 3.09 9.09
N GLU A 51 -13.73 4.25 8.58
CA GLU A 51 -14.39 4.89 7.44
C GLU A 51 -14.16 4.09 6.15
N LEU A 52 -12.94 3.61 5.91
CA LEU A 52 -12.65 2.69 4.80
C LEU A 52 -13.44 1.39 4.92
N GLN A 53 -13.64 0.86 6.14
CA GLN A 53 -14.52 -0.29 6.36
C GLN A 53 -15.98 0.04 6.03
N ARG A 54 -16.49 1.19 6.48
CA ARG A 54 -17.86 1.65 6.19
C ARG A 54 -18.10 1.82 4.69
N LEU A 55 -17.10 2.28 3.96
CA LEU A 55 -17.10 2.44 2.50
C LEU A 55 -16.84 1.11 1.75
N ASN A 56 -16.66 0.00 2.46
CA ASN A 56 -16.33 -1.32 1.90
C ASN A 56 -15.06 -1.32 1.04
N TYR A 57 -14.01 -0.62 1.47
CA TYR A 57 -12.71 -0.69 0.80
C TYR A 57 -12.15 -2.12 0.84
N PRO A 58 -11.77 -2.72 -0.30
CA PRO A 58 -11.53 -4.16 -0.40
C PRO A 58 -10.24 -4.63 0.28
N ARG A 59 -9.18 -3.79 0.33
CA ARG A 59 -7.83 -4.23 0.70
C ARG A 59 -7.16 -3.33 1.74
N GLN A 60 -7.52 -3.48 3.00
CA GLN A 60 -6.82 -2.82 4.10
C GLN A 60 -5.77 -3.74 4.72
N TYR A 61 -4.63 -3.17 5.11
CA TYR A 61 -3.57 -3.89 5.81
C TYR A 61 -4.09 -4.47 7.12
N THR A 62 -3.80 -5.75 7.34
CA THR A 62 -4.11 -6.44 8.61
C THR A 62 -2.84 -6.84 9.34
N ARG A 63 -2.80 -6.59 10.65
CA ARG A 63 -1.80 -7.13 11.57
C ARG A 63 -2.43 -8.16 12.49
N GLU A 64 -1.62 -9.04 13.06
CA GLU A 64 -2.03 -9.91 14.16
C GLU A 64 -1.87 -9.19 15.49
N GLN A 65 -2.84 -9.41 16.39
CA GLN A 65 -2.84 -8.88 17.74
C GLN A 65 -3.32 -9.96 18.70
N THR A 66 -2.54 -10.24 19.74
CA THR A 66 -2.95 -11.16 20.80
C THR A 66 -4.04 -10.54 21.67
N ASP A 67 -5.14 -11.25 21.84
CA ASP A 67 -6.20 -10.88 22.76
C ASP A 67 -5.70 -10.99 24.21
N THR A 68 -5.78 -9.90 24.96
CA THR A 68 -5.26 -9.83 26.34
C THR A 68 -6.10 -10.62 27.34
N TYR A 69 -7.30 -11.04 26.98
CA TYR A 69 -8.22 -11.79 27.84
C TYR A 69 -8.25 -13.28 27.49
N THR A 70 -8.32 -13.63 26.21
CA THR A 70 -8.42 -15.02 25.75
C THR A 70 -7.11 -15.60 25.24
N GLY A 71 -6.09 -14.77 24.98
CA GLY A 71 -4.84 -15.18 24.34
C GLY A 71 -4.95 -15.51 22.85
N ALA A 72 -6.14 -15.38 22.25
CA ALA A 72 -6.35 -15.69 20.85
C ALA A 72 -5.74 -14.62 19.92
N LEU A 73 -5.17 -15.03 18.79
CA LEU A 73 -4.74 -14.10 17.75
C LEU A 73 -5.96 -13.53 17.02
N LYS A 74 -6.10 -12.21 17.06
CA LYS A 74 -7.11 -11.45 16.32
C LYS A 74 -6.44 -10.64 15.22
N LYS A 75 -7.13 -10.50 14.09
CA LYS A 75 -6.72 -9.57 13.03
C LYS A 75 -7.22 -8.17 13.36
N ALA A 76 -6.37 -7.18 13.18
CA ALA A 76 -6.71 -5.76 13.33
C ALA A 76 -6.24 -4.99 12.10
N TYR A 77 -7.05 -4.03 11.65
CA TYR A 77 -6.72 -3.17 10.52
C TYR A 77 -5.76 -2.05 10.89
N GLY A 78 -4.95 -1.65 9.91
CA GLY A 78 -4.00 -0.55 10.02
C GLY A 78 -2.64 -0.95 10.57
N PHE A 79 -1.65 -0.09 10.36
CA PHE A 79 -0.29 -0.25 10.85
C PHE A 79 -0.13 0.44 12.21
N ASN A 80 0.51 -0.22 13.17
CA ASN A 80 0.77 0.37 14.49
C ASN A 80 2.27 0.65 14.61
N THR A 81 2.65 1.92 14.59
CA THR A 81 4.04 2.33 14.76
C THR A 81 4.34 2.48 16.25
N ASN A 82 5.16 1.58 16.79
CA ASN A 82 5.54 1.56 18.19
C ASN A 82 7.06 1.37 18.30
N THR A 83 7.56 1.23 19.53
CA THR A 83 8.99 1.06 19.82
C THR A 83 9.60 -0.18 19.18
N ALA A 84 8.81 -1.22 18.89
CA ALA A 84 9.27 -2.43 18.22
C ALA A 84 9.18 -2.32 16.69
N THR A 85 8.11 -1.73 16.15
CA THR A 85 7.90 -1.68 14.69
C THR A 85 8.64 -0.52 14.01
N ARG A 86 8.80 0.64 14.66
CA ARG A 86 9.45 1.81 14.07
C ARG A 86 10.90 1.54 13.61
N PRO A 87 11.78 0.91 14.41
CA PRO A 87 13.14 0.64 13.96
C PRO A 87 13.20 -0.32 12.77
N VAL A 88 12.27 -1.28 12.69
CA VAL A 88 12.20 -2.28 11.63
C VAL A 88 11.86 -1.63 10.30
N ILE A 89 10.76 -0.87 10.22
CA ILE A 89 10.34 -0.24 8.96
C ILE A 89 11.34 0.80 8.46
N ILE A 90 12.06 1.47 9.36
CA ILE A 90 13.12 2.41 8.99
C ILE A 90 14.33 1.65 8.43
N ALA A 91 14.71 0.51 9.02
CA ALA A 91 15.81 -0.31 8.52
C ALA A 91 15.48 -0.87 7.12
N GLU A 92 14.26 -1.36 6.92
CA GLU A 92 13.77 -1.82 5.62
C GLU A 92 13.76 -0.70 4.58
N LEU A 93 13.33 0.51 4.95
CA LEU A 93 13.40 1.67 4.04
C LEU A 93 14.85 2.04 3.69
N VAL A 94 15.77 1.98 4.64
CA VAL A 94 17.20 2.24 4.39
C VAL A 94 17.79 1.20 3.44
N GLU A 95 17.39 -0.07 3.55
CA GLU A 95 17.79 -1.12 2.61
C GLU A 95 17.21 -0.87 1.22
N ALA A 96 15.90 -0.61 1.12
CA ALA A 96 15.22 -0.33 -0.14
C ALA A 96 15.83 0.88 -0.87
N ALA A 97 16.12 1.97 -0.15
CA ALA A 97 16.73 3.17 -0.71
C ALA A 97 18.20 2.98 -1.09
N ARG A 98 18.93 2.06 -0.42
CA ARG A 98 20.31 1.73 -0.80
C ARG A 98 20.35 0.96 -2.12
N ASP A 99 19.41 0.05 -2.30
CA ASP A 99 19.43 -0.89 -3.42
C ASP A 99 18.74 -0.31 -4.66
N ASN A 100 17.71 0.53 -4.50
CA ASN A 100 16.91 1.08 -5.61
C ASN A 100 16.46 2.52 -5.28
N LEU A 101 17.42 3.44 -5.13
CA LEU A 101 17.10 4.85 -4.81
C LEU A 101 16.21 5.50 -5.88
N GLU A 102 16.37 5.09 -7.14
CA GLU A 102 15.60 5.55 -8.30
C GLU A 102 14.10 5.30 -8.20
N ASN A 103 13.68 4.38 -7.33
CA ASN A 103 12.27 4.11 -7.07
C ASN A 103 11.60 5.22 -6.23
N ILE A 104 12.36 6.13 -5.62
CA ILE A 104 11.83 7.25 -4.84
C ILE A 104 11.86 8.50 -5.72
N VAL A 105 10.73 8.81 -6.34
CA VAL A 105 10.63 9.84 -7.39
C VAL A 105 10.07 11.17 -6.89
N ASP A 106 9.55 11.23 -5.66
CA ASP A 106 8.98 12.44 -5.07
C ASP A 106 10.04 13.29 -4.36
N ASP A 107 10.26 14.51 -4.87
CA ASP A 107 11.25 15.46 -4.36
C ASP A 107 11.05 15.80 -2.87
N ALA A 108 9.79 15.91 -2.42
CA ALA A 108 9.49 16.24 -1.03
C ALA A 108 9.87 15.08 -0.08
N THR A 109 9.61 13.84 -0.50
CA THR A 109 10.02 12.64 0.22
C THR A 109 11.54 12.58 0.33
N LEU A 110 12.27 12.81 -0.78
CA LEU A 110 13.74 12.86 -0.78
C LEU A 110 14.28 13.98 0.12
N ALA A 111 13.65 15.16 0.10
CA ALA A 111 14.03 16.28 0.96
C ALA A 111 13.87 15.94 2.45
N GLU A 112 12.79 15.27 2.84
CA GLU A 112 12.63 14.78 4.21
C GLU A 112 13.71 13.75 4.57
N MET A 113 14.00 12.79 3.68
CA MET A 113 15.05 11.78 3.89
C MET A 113 16.43 12.40 4.16
N LEU A 114 16.79 13.48 3.45
CA LEU A 114 18.05 14.22 3.70
C LEU A 114 18.13 14.85 5.09
N SER A 115 16.97 15.12 5.70
CA SER A 115 16.85 15.69 7.05
C SER A 115 16.43 14.67 8.11
N PHE A 116 16.40 13.39 7.78
CA PHE A 116 16.03 12.31 8.69
C PHE A 116 17.29 11.61 9.22
N ALA A 117 17.61 11.81 10.49
CA ALA A 117 18.90 11.41 11.07
C ALA A 117 18.73 10.74 12.44
N LYS A 118 19.77 10.00 12.87
CA LYS A 118 19.82 9.48 14.24
C LYS A 118 20.24 10.58 15.20
N ASN A 119 19.45 10.78 16.26
CA ASN A 119 19.83 11.67 17.36
C ASN A 119 20.89 11.03 18.27
N ASP A 120 21.32 11.76 19.31
CA ASP A 120 22.34 11.31 20.27
C ASP A 120 21.99 10.02 21.01
N LYS A 121 20.70 9.65 21.04
CA LYS A 121 20.19 8.41 21.64
C LYS A 121 20.03 7.28 20.62
N GLY A 122 20.46 7.49 19.38
CA GLY A 122 20.38 6.54 18.28
C GLY A 122 18.98 6.40 17.65
N ARG A 123 18.00 7.20 18.06
CA ARG A 123 16.64 7.20 17.49
C ARG A 123 16.64 8.00 16.19
N ALA A 124 16.12 7.41 15.12
CA ALA A 124 15.94 8.08 13.84
C ALA A 124 14.69 8.97 13.83
N GLU A 125 14.88 10.25 13.56
CA GLU A 125 13.85 11.29 13.53
C GLU A 125 14.26 12.46 12.61
N ALA A 126 13.29 13.30 12.24
CA ALA A 126 13.58 14.53 11.52
C ALA A 126 14.41 15.50 12.38
N LEU A 127 15.33 16.22 11.72
CA LEU A 127 16.06 17.32 12.35
C LEU A 127 15.09 18.40 12.88
N PRO A 128 15.51 19.22 13.86
CA PRO A 128 14.65 20.26 14.42
C PRO A 128 14.06 21.19 13.35
N GLY A 129 12.74 21.34 13.36
CA GLY A 129 12.00 22.16 12.39
C GLY A 129 11.79 21.52 11.01
N LYS A 130 12.02 20.21 10.88
CA LYS A 130 11.75 19.41 9.67
C LYS A 130 10.65 18.39 9.93
N HIS A 131 10.16 17.77 8.85
CA HIS A 131 9.07 16.79 8.86
C HIS A 131 9.62 15.39 8.54
N ASP A 132 8.95 14.36 9.04
CA ASP A 132 9.20 12.95 8.72
C ASP A 132 7.95 12.20 8.20
N ASP A 133 6.87 12.92 7.90
CA ASP A 133 5.58 12.34 7.53
C ASP A 133 5.66 11.50 6.24
N LEU A 134 6.36 12.00 5.21
CA LEU A 134 6.55 11.29 3.95
C LEU A 134 7.52 10.12 4.10
N VAL A 135 8.60 10.29 4.87
CA VAL A 135 9.55 9.21 5.19
C VAL A 135 8.84 8.07 5.89
N MET A 136 8.04 8.37 6.91
CA MET A 136 7.29 7.37 7.66
C MET A 136 6.22 6.71 6.80
N SER A 137 5.52 7.47 5.96
CA SER A 137 4.54 6.94 5.01
C SER A 137 5.18 5.97 4.01
N LEU A 138 6.36 6.30 3.48
CA LEU A 138 7.11 5.45 2.57
C LEU A 138 7.68 4.20 3.26
N ALA A 139 8.13 4.32 4.51
CA ALA A 139 8.59 3.19 5.31
C ALA A 139 7.46 2.17 5.56
N ILE A 140 6.29 2.64 5.97
CA ILE A 140 5.10 1.79 6.14
C ILE A 140 4.72 1.16 4.81
N ALA A 141 4.70 1.94 3.73
CA ALA A 141 4.34 1.43 2.41
C ALA A 141 5.26 0.27 2.00
N ASN A 142 6.57 0.39 2.15
CA ASN A 142 7.52 -0.69 1.84
C ASN A 142 7.30 -1.92 2.73
N HIS A 143 7.11 -1.72 4.03
CA HIS A 143 6.92 -2.80 5.00
C HIS A 143 5.69 -3.66 4.71
N ILE A 144 4.57 -3.06 4.27
CA ILE A 144 3.32 -3.79 4.07
C ILE A 144 3.22 -4.49 2.71
N ARG A 145 4.09 -4.17 1.75
CA ARG A 145 4.10 -4.76 0.39
C ARG A 145 3.97 -6.29 0.37
N PRO A 146 4.68 -7.06 1.23
CA PRO A 146 4.63 -8.52 1.20
C PRO A 146 3.26 -9.13 1.56
N GLN A 147 2.31 -8.35 2.09
CA GLN A 147 0.95 -8.82 2.29
C GLN A 147 0.17 -8.97 0.96
N GLN A 148 0.69 -8.40 -0.13
CA GLN A 148 0.20 -8.63 -1.50
C GLN A 148 1.24 -9.40 -2.33
N SER A 149 0.79 -10.03 -3.42
CA SER A 149 1.70 -10.61 -4.41
C SER A 149 2.53 -9.51 -5.09
N MET A 150 3.85 -9.69 -5.14
CA MET A 150 4.77 -8.87 -5.94
C MET A 150 5.07 -9.50 -7.31
N VAL A 151 4.48 -10.67 -7.60
CA VAL A 151 4.67 -11.39 -8.85
C VAL A 151 3.47 -11.12 -9.76
N VAL A 152 3.76 -10.69 -10.99
CA VAL A 152 2.78 -10.66 -12.07
C VAL A 152 2.57 -12.09 -12.55
N LEU A 153 1.37 -12.63 -12.35
CA LEU A 153 0.99 -13.88 -12.99
C LEU A 153 0.74 -13.57 -14.46
N GLU A 154 1.59 -14.10 -15.34
CA GLU A 154 1.30 -14.14 -16.76
C GLU A 154 0.01 -14.93 -16.94
N THR A 155 -1.06 -14.24 -17.32
CA THR A 155 -2.24 -14.94 -17.83
C THR A 155 -1.85 -15.42 -19.23
N PRO A 156 -1.95 -16.73 -19.53
CA PRO A 156 -1.75 -17.19 -20.89
C PRO A 156 -2.65 -16.36 -21.79
N GLU A 157 -2.11 -15.74 -22.83
CA GLU A 157 -2.95 -15.10 -23.84
C GLU A 157 -3.92 -16.15 -24.34
N GLU A 158 -5.22 -16.00 -24.03
CA GLU A 158 -6.22 -16.80 -24.72
C GLU A 158 -6.09 -16.45 -26.20
N PRO A 159 -5.77 -17.42 -27.08
CA PRO A 159 -5.62 -17.13 -28.49
C PRO A 159 -6.90 -16.45 -28.96
N HIS A 160 -6.77 -15.19 -29.42
CA HIS A 160 -7.88 -14.41 -29.93
C HIS A 160 -8.61 -15.27 -30.96
N LYS A 161 -9.82 -15.74 -30.62
CA LYS A 161 -10.65 -16.49 -31.57
C LYS A 161 -10.88 -15.58 -32.76
N LYS A 162 -10.41 -15.99 -33.93
CA LYS A 162 -10.64 -15.21 -35.15
C LYS A 162 -12.14 -15.02 -35.28
N LEU A 163 -12.57 -13.81 -35.65
CA LEU A 163 -13.98 -13.50 -35.84
C LEU A 163 -14.67 -14.51 -36.77
N ILE A 164 -13.92 -15.01 -37.77
CA ILE A 164 -14.31 -16.09 -38.67
C ILE A 164 -14.67 -17.39 -37.93
N ASP A 165 -13.89 -17.79 -36.92
CA ASP A 165 -14.14 -19.03 -36.16
C ASP A 165 -15.38 -18.90 -35.27
N ILE A 166 -15.62 -17.70 -34.73
CA ILE A 166 -16.82 -17.38 -33.94
C ILE A 166 -18.07 -17.41 -34.83
N LEU A 167 -18.00 -16.81 -36.03
CA LEU A 167 -19.10 -16.79 -37.00
C LEU A 167 -19.41 -18.19 -37.52
N ASN A 168 -18.39 -18.95 -37.91
CA ASN A 168 -18.55 -20.33 -38.37
C ASN A 168 -19.16 -21.25 -37.30
N ALA A 169 -18.79 -21.07 -36.03
CA ALA A 169 -19.38 -21.82 -34.92
C ALA A 169 -20.86 -21.47 -34.69
N LYS A 170 -21.25 -20.20 -34.87
CA LYS A 170 -22.64 -19.74 -34.77
C LYS A 170 -23.50 -20.31 -35.91
N ASP A 171 -22.98 -20.33 -37.14
CA ASP A 171 -23.71 -20.88 -38.30
C ASP A 171 -23.90 -22.40 -38.20
N ARG A 172 -22.89 -23.14 -37.74
CA ARG A 172 -23.01 -24.58 -37.48
C ARG A 172 -24.06 -24.88 -36.40
N ARG A 173 -24.17 -24.04 -35.37
CA ARG A 173 -25.21 -24.17 -34.33
C ARG A 173 -26.61 -23.85 -34.84
N ARG A 174 -26.76 -22.87 -35.73
CA ARG A 174 -28.03 -22.53 -36.39
C ARG A 174 -28.52 -23.68 -37.29
N ARG A 175 -27.63 -24.26 -38.09
CA ARG A 175 -27.95 -25.39 -38.99
C ARG A 175 -28.30 -26.70 -38.28
N ARG A 176 -27.89 -26.88 -37.02
CA ARG A 176 -28.24 -28.05 -36.19
C ARG A 176 -29.59 -27.92 -35.46
N ARG A 177 -30.23 -26.75 -35.51
CA ARG A 177 -31.53 -26.46 -34.86
C ARG A 177 -32.68 -26.30 -35.87
N ALA A 178 -32.41 -26.44 -37.16
CA ALA A 178 -33.38 -26.51 -38.25
C ALA A 178 -33.47 -27.95 -38.74
#